data_AF-A0A8S0VYD9-F1
#
_entry.id   AF-A0A8S0VYD9-F1
#
_cell.length_a   1.000
_cell.length_b   1.000
_cell.length_c   1.000
_cell.angle_alpha   90.00
_cell.angle_beta   90.00
_cell.angle_gamma   90.00
#
_symmetry.space_group_name_H-M   'P 1'
#
loop_
_entity.id
_entity.type
_entity.pdbx_description
1 polymer ?
#
loop_
_entity_poly.entity_id
_entity_poly.type
_entity_poly.pdbx_seq_one_letter_code
_entity_poly.pdbx_strand_id
1 'polypeptide(L)'
;MIKTAANAFGLWQQYEYRPSYDPDNTVDEDMVLSPLPPPPAGFTTPASTSTSSDLDNDENSAIRLMNWQNSGSELKSNVELKRLVNEVILHPKFNVEHFHKFNPSKSNQQQDAADAKSPHLNGFQEMSISIEVPSRDKNTPPCVFDIPGLHYCNLTSVIRTTFSSTIALHFHLTPFKLFHNLPRATE
;
A
#
# COMPACT_ATOMS: atom_id res chain seq x y z
N MET A 1 25.91 -25.69 -9.80
CA MET A 1 25.69 -24.40 -9.11
C MET A 1 25.00 -23.46 -10.09
N ILE A 2 23.85 -22.90 -9.69
CA ILE A 2 22.95 -22.10 -10.55
C ILE A 2 22.99 -20.64 -10.07
N LYS A 3 22.98 -19.68 -10.98
CA LYS A 3 22.99 -18.24 -10.67
C LYS A 3 21.84 -17.55 -11.40
N THR A 4 21.19 -16.59 -10.75
CA THR A 4 20.18 -15.73 -11.39
C THR A 4 20.85 -14.52 -12.06
N ALA A 5 20.11 -13.84 -12.94
CA ALA A 5 20.49 -12.51 -13.39
C ALA A 5 20.40 -11.51 -12.23
N ALA A 6 21.16 -10.41 -12.32
CA ALA A 6 21.08 -9.34 -11.34
C ALA A 6 19.83 -8.48 -11.61
N ASN A 7 19.06 -8.17 -10.57
CA ASN A 7 17.91 -7.27 -10.69
C ASN A 7 18.35 -5.79 -10.84
N ALA A 8 17.40 -4.86 -10.93
CA ALA A 8 17.67 -3.42 -11.08
C ALA A 8 18.55 -2.82 -9.97
N PHE A 9 18.64 -3.47 -8.81
CA PHE A 9 19.49 -3.08 -7.69
C PHE A 9 20.85 -3.80 -7.70
N GLY A 10 21.20 -4.54 -8.75
CA GLY A 10 22.43 -5.30 -8.84
C GLY A 10 22.47 -6.54 -7.95
N LEU A 11 21.33 -6.98 -7.39
CA LEU A 11 21.25 -8.15 -6.52
C LEU A 11 21.05 -9.42 -7.34
N TRP A 12 21.81 -10.47 -7.05
CA TRP A 12 21.69 -11.78 -7.70
C TRP A 12 21.86 -12.93 -6.71
N GLN A 13 21.27 -14.08 -7.03
CA GLN A 13 21.19 -15.24 -6.15
C GLN A 13 22.03 -16.40 -6.70
N GLN A 14 22.64 -17.16 -5.78
CA GLN A 14 23.39 -18.38 -6.11
C GLN A 14 22.83 -19.58 -5.35
N TYR A 15 22.42 -20.60 -6.11
CA TYR A 15 21.86 -21.84 -5.59
C TYR A 15 22.80 -23.02 -5.81
N GLU A 16 22.72 -23.97 -4.88
CA GLU A 16 23.38 -25.27 -5.01
C GLU A 16 22.61 -26.18 -5.99
N TYR A 17 21.27 -26.14 -5.94
CA TYR A 17 20.33 -26.89 -6.77
C TYR A 17 19.23 -26.00 -7.34
N ARG A 18 18.46 -26.51 -8.32
CA ARG A 18 17.41 -25.73 -8.98
C ARG A 18 16.29 -25.39 -7.98
N PRO A 19 15.91 -24.10 -7.84
CA PRO A 19 14.82 -23.73 -6.93
C PRO A 19 13.47 -24.24 -7.46
N SER A 20 12.56 -24.55 -6.53
CA SER A 20 11.19 -24.97 -6.85
C SER A 20 10.32 -23.83 -7.37
N TYR A 21 10.63 -22.60 -6.96
CA TYR A 21 9.96 -21.37 -7.36
C TYR A 21 10.99 -20.24 -7.31
N ASP A 22 11.01 -19.32 -8.27
CA ASP A 22 11.89 -18.14 -8.28
C ASP A 22 11.00 -16.88 -8.36
N PRO A 23 10.96 -16.04 -7.32
CA PRO A 23 10.12 -14.85 -7.31
C PRO A 23 10.57 -13.81 -8.34
N ASP A 24 11.85 -13.75 -8.69
CA ASP A 24 12.38 -12.77 -9.63
C ASP A 24 12.04 -13.14 -11.09
N ASN A 25 11.67 -14.39 -11.35
CA ASN A 25 11.23 -14.88 -12.66
C ASN A 25 9.72 -14.63 -12.92
N THR A 26 9.03 -13.93 -12.01
CA THR A 26 7.61 -13.55 -12.16
C THR A 26 7.41 -12.11 -12.62
N VAL A 27 8.49 -11.36 -12.83
CA VAL A 27 8.44 -10.13 -13.62
C VAL A 27 8.53 -10.56 -15.08
N ASP A 28 7.43 -10.44 -15.80
CA ASP A 28 7.45 -10.53 -17.26
C ASP A 28 8.51 -9.54 -17.77
N GLU A 29 9.55 -10.02 -18.44
CA GLU A 29 10.65 -9.18 -18.95
C GLU A 29 10.12 -8.09 -19.91
N ASP A 30 8.89 -8.26 -20.41
CA ASP A 30 8.16 -7.30 -21.23
C ASP A 30 7.66 -6.06 -20.45
N MET A 31 7.73 -6.03 -19.12
CA MET A 31 7.31 -4.88 -18.32
C MET A 31 8.46 -3.96 -17.89
N VAL A 32 9.70 -4.31 -18.21
CA VAL A 32 10.88 -3.49 -17.90
C VAL A 32 11.80 -3.46 -19.11
N LEU A 33 11.49 -2.61 -20.10
CA LEU A 33 12.42 -1.86 -20.98
C LEU A 33 11.67 -1.33 -22.22
N SER A 34 10.90 -0.26 -22.05
CA SER A 34 10.73 0.72 -23.14
C SER A 34 11.51 1.98 -22.75
N PRO A 35 12.58 2.35 -23.47
CA PRO A 35 13.26 3.61 -23.23
C PRO A 35 12.30 4.76 -23.53
N LEU A 36 12.00 5.58 -22.53
CA LEU A 36 11.32 6.85 -22.76
C LEU A 36 12.21 7.71 -23.68
N PRO A 37 11.69 8.25 -24.79
CA PRO A 37 12.49 9.14 -25.63
C PRO A 37 12.86 10.39 -24.84
N PRO A 38 14.07 10.97 -25.06
CA PRO A 38 14.51 12.16 -24.35
C PRO A 38 13.56 13.33 -24.61
N PRO A 39 13.35 14.22 -23.62
CA PRO A 39 12.50 15.39 -23.81
C PRO A 39 13.10 16.28 -24.90
N PRO A 40 12.30 16.79 -25.86
CA PRO A 40 12.79 17.79 -26.79
C PRO A 40 13.15 19.05 -26.01
N ALA A 41 14.42 19.44 -26.11
CA ALA A 41 14.89 20.75 -25.68
C ALA A 41 14.23 21.83 -26.56
N GLY A 42 13.61 22.80 -25.91
CA GLY A 42 13.26 24.08 -26.51
C GLY A 42 11.81 24.24 -26.92
N PHE A 43 10.99 24.77 -26.01
CA PHE A 43 9.90 25.66 -26.37
C PHE A 43 9.93 26.87 -25.44
N THR A 44 10.66 27.89 -25.86
CA THR A 44 10.39 29.27 -25.47
C THR A 44 8.96 29.57 -25.91
N THR A 45 8.07 29.93 -24.99
CA THR A 45 6.77 30.51 -25.34
C THR A 45 6.52 31.70 -24.42
N PRO A 46 6.15 32.86 -24.99
CA PRO A 46 6.30 34.15 -24.35
C PRO A 46 5.21 34.40 -23.29
N ALA A 47 5.54 35.33 -22.40
CA ALA A 47 4.59 35.99 -21.52
C ALA A 47 3.38 36.47 -22.33
N SER A 48 2.19 36.06 -21.92
CA SER A 48 0.94 36.67 -22.36
C SER A 48 0.22 37.22 -21.13
N THR A 49 0.17 38.54 -21.16
CA THR A 49 -0.43 39.47 -20.23
C THR A 49 -1.86 39.12 -19.87
N SER A 50 -2.15 39.30 -18.58
CA SER A 50 -3.47 39.49 -17.97
C SER A 50 -4.48 40.19 -18.88
N THR A 51 -5.63 39.55 -19.10
CA THR A 51 -6.88 40.27 -19.32
C THR A 51 -7.91 39.68 -18.36
N SER A 52 -8.35 40.53 -17.41
CA SER A 52 -9.53 40.27 -16.62
C SER A 52 -10.75 40.35 -17.54
N SER A 53 -11.64 39.38 -17.42
CA SER A 53 -13.03 39.55 -17.81
C SER A 53 -13.89 38.81 -16.80
N ASP A 54 -14.51 39.61 -15.92
CA ASP A 54 -15.63 39.25 -15.09
C ASP A 54 -16.75 38.65 -15.94
N LEU A 55 -17.05 37.38 -15.71
CA LEU A 55 -18.36 36.78 -15.95
C LEU A 55 -18.64 35.78 -14.83
N ASP A 56 -19.39 36.24 -13.84
CA ASP A 56 -20.15 35.39 -12.93
C ASP A 56 -21.06 34.43 -13.71
N ASN A 57 -21.25 33.24 -13.13
CA ASN A 57 -22.26 32.21 -13.43
C ASN A 57 -21.85 31.07 -14.38
N ASP A 58 -20.92 30.23 -13.95
CA ASP A 58 -21.25 28.85 -13.57
C ASP A 58 -20.05 28.28 -12.80
N GLU A 59 -20.15 28.11 -11.48
CA GLU A 59 -19.14 27.37 -10.72
C GLU A 59 -19.21 25.90 -11.14
N ASN A 60 -18.57 25.60 -12.28
CA ASN A 60 -18.49 24.29 -12.89
C ASN A 60 -18.02 23.29 -11.82
N SER A 61 -18.65 22.12 -11.78
CA SER A 61 -18.34 21.05 -10.84
C SER A 61 -16.84 20.70 -10.84
N ALA A 62 -16.15 20.87 -11.97
CA ALA A 62 -14.70 20.72 -12.08
C ALA A 62 -13.91 21.74 -11.23
N ILE A 63 -14.33 23.00 -11.20
CA ILE A 63 -13.70 24.06 -10.40
C ILE A 63 -13.97 23.83 -8.91
N ARG A 64 -15.21 23.45 -8.56
CA ARG A 64 -15.55 23.07 -7.17
C ARG A 64 -14.73 21.89 -6.68
N LEU A 65 -14.54 20.89 -7.54
CA LEU A 65 -13.73 19.70 -7.24
C LEU A 65 -12.25 20.06 -7.07
N MET A 66 -11.73 20.97 -7.89
CA MET A 66 -10.35 21.48 -7.75
C MET A 66 -10.16 22.30 -6.47
N ASN A 67 -11.13 23.14 -6.11
CA ASN A 67 -11.11 23.88 -4.84
C ASN A 67 -11.16 22.92 -3.64
N TRP A 68 -11.96 21.86 -3.71
CA TRP A 68 -11.97 20.80 -2.69
C TRP A 68 -10.65 20.06 -2.59
N GLN A 69 -10.02 19.71 -3.73
CA GLN A 69 -8.70 19.08 -3.76
C GLN A 69 -7.66 19.94 -3.03
N ASN A 70 -7.68 21.25 -3.29
CA ASN A 70 -6.74 22.21 -2.71
C ASN A 70 -7.08 22.61 -1.27
N SER A 71 -8.17 22.08 -0.71
CA SER A 71 -8.53 22.34 0.69
C SER A 71 -7.73 21.45 1.66
N GLY A 72 -6.79 22.07 2.38
CA GLY A 72 -6.35 21.70 3.74
C GLY A 72 -5.73 20.33 4.02
N SER A 73 -5.49 19.47 3.02
CA SER A 73 -4.86 18.16 3.25
C SER A 73 -3.90 17.82 2.11
N GLU A 74 -2.62 17.66 2.43
CA GLU A 74 -1.56 17.25 1.50
C GLU A 74 -1.72 15.80 1.00
N LEU A 75 -2.65 15.04 1.59
CA LEU A 75 -2.90 13.64 1.25
C LEU A 75 -3.72 13.48 -0.04
N LYS A 76 -4.27 14.56 -0.61
CA LYS A 76 -5.02 14.50 -1.86
C LYS A 76 -4.08 14.67 -3.05
N SER A 77 -3.97 13.65 -3.90
CA SER A 77 -3.12 13.69 -5.10
C SER A 77 -3.92 13.85 -6.38
N ASN A 78 -3.29 14.37 -7.44
CA ASN A 78 -3.92 14.48 -8.76
C ASN A 78 -4.29 13.11 -9.35
N VAL A 79 -3.56 12.05 -8.98
CA VAL A 79 -3.85 10.69 -9.41
C VAL A 79 -5.15 10.20 -8.77
N GLU A 80 -5.30 10.40 -7.46
CA GLU A 80 -6.50 10.02 -6.72
C GLU A 80 -7.73 10.85 -7.14
N LEU A 81 -7.54 12.12 -7.48
CA LEU A 81 -8.63 12.96 -8.01
C LEU A 81 -9.16 12.45 -9.35
N LYS A 82 -8.25 12.08 -10.28
CA LYS A 82 -8.64 11.47 -11.55
C LYS A 82 -9.36 10.14 -11.34
N ARG A 83 -8.90 9.34 -10.37
CA ARG A 83 -9.54 8.07 -9.99
C ARG A 83 -10.96 8.29 -9.48
N LEU A 84 -11.16 9.25 -8.58
CA LEU A 84 -12.50 9.63 -8.08
C LEU A 84 -13.45 10.02 -9.22
N VAL A 85 -13.00 10.82 -10.18
CA VAL A 85 -13.84 11.22 -11.32
C VAL A 85 -14.23 10.02 -12.16
N ASN A 86 -13.27 9.19 -12.55
CA ASN A 86 -13.50 8.08 -13.48
C ASN A 86 -14.27 6.91 -12.84
N GLU A 87 -13.90 6.53 -11.62
CA GLU A 87 -14.43 5.32 -10.97
C GLU A 87 -15.71 5.58 -10.17
N VAL A 88 -15.95 6.81 -9.71
CA VAL A 88 -17.12 7.14 -8.88
C VAL A 88 -18.08 8.05 -9.64
N ILE A 89 -17.65 9.24 -10.05
CA ILE A 89 -18.55 10.27 -10.61
C ILE A 89 -19.08 9.85 -11.99
N LEU A 90 -18.23 9.31 -12.85
CA LEU A 90 -18.61 8.86 -14.20
C LEU A 90 -19.15 7.42 -14.25
N HIS A 91 -19.24 6.75 -13.10
CA HIS A 91 -19.72 5.37 -13.05
C HIS A 91 -21.19 5.28 -13.51
N PRO A 92 -21.60 4.30 -14.35
CA PRO A 92 -22.96 4.24 -14.90
C PRO A 92 -24.09 4.14 -13.87
N LYS A 93 -23.77 3.66 -12.66
CA LYS A 93 -24.70 3.55 -11.52
C LYS A 93 -24.57 4.71 -10.52
N PHE A 94 -23.79 5.73 -10.84
CA PHE A 94 -23.65 6.90 -9.99
C PHE A 94 -25.01 7.59 -9.84
N ASN A 95 -25.38 7.86 -8.60
CA ASN A 95 -26.62 8.57 -8.29
C ASN A 95 -26.36 9.51 -7.13
N VAL A 96 -26.55 10.80 -7.38
CA VAL A 96 -26.34 11.86 -6.38
C VAL A 96 -27.25 11.68 -5.16
N GLU A 97 -28.44 11.10 -5.33
CA GLU A 97 -29.40 10.88 -4.25
C GLU A 97 -28.88 9.93 -3.17
N HIS A 98 -27.96 9.00 -3.52
CA HIS A 98 -27.32 8.13 -2.53
C HIS A 98 -26.44 8.92 -1.54
N PHE A 99 -26.01 10.13 -1.92
CA PHE A 99 -25.16 10.98 -1.09
C PHE A 99 -25.92 11.98 -0.22
N HIS A 100 -27.21 12.24 -0.49
CA HIS A 100 -28.01 13.22 0.27
C HIS A 100 -28.09 12.90 1.78
N LYS A 101 -28.01 11.61 2.16
CA LYS A 101 -27.96 11.17 3.56
C LYS A 101 -26.68 10.41 3.89
N PHE A 102 -25.68 10.49 3.02
CA PHE A 102 -24.41 9.81 3.24
C PHE A 102 -23.68 10.42 4.42
N ASN A 103 -23.35 9.58 5.39
CA ASN A 103 -22.59 9.96 6.56
C ASN A 103 -21.37 9.02 6.63
N PRO A 104 -20.15 9.54 6.37
CA PRO A 104 -18.94 8.72 6.39
C PRO A 104 -18.75 7.97 7.70
N SER A 105 -19.03 8.61 8.85
CA SER A 105 -18.87 7.98 10.16
C SER A 105 -19.81 6.77 10.35
N LYS A 106 -21.07 6.88 9.90
CA LYS A 106 -22.01 5.75 9.96
C LYS A 106 -21.62 4.63 9.00
N SER A 107 -21.18 4.96 7.79
CA SER A 107 -20.72 3.97 6.81
C SER A 107 -19.49 3.23 7.31
N ASN A 108 -18.52 3.96 7.88
CA ASN A 108 -17.33 3.37 8.49
C ASN A 108 -17.72 2.48 9.67
N GLN A 109 -18.62 2.91 10.54
CA GLN A 109 -19.08 2.08 11.66
C GLN A 109 -19.76 0.79 11.19
N GLN A 110 -20.53 0.83 10.10
CA GLN A 110 -21.11 -0.37 9.50
C GLN A 110 -20.05 -1.30 8.91
N GLN A 111 -19.05 -0.73 8.24
CA GLN A 111 -17.91 -1.45 7.71
C GLN A 111 -17.10 -2.09 8.84
N ASP A 112 -16.77 -1.35 9.90
CA ASP A 112 -16.08 -1.85 11.09
C ASP A 112 -16.88 -2.98 11.77
N ALA A 113 -18.21 -2.87 11.84
CA ALA A 113 -19.08 -3.90 12.38
C ALA A 113 -19.16 -5.15 11.49
N ALA A 114 -19.00 -4.99 10.17
CA ALA A 114 -18.87 -6.10 9.23
C ALA A 114 -17.47 -6.74 9.33
N ASP A 115 -16.43 -5.92 9.52
CA ASP A 115 -15.04 -6.34 9.68
C ASP A 115 -14.81 -7.08 11.01
N ALA A 116 -15.50 -6.66 12.08
CA ALA A 116 -15.55 -7.40 13.34
C ALA A 116 -16.15 -8.81 13.18
N LYS A 117 -16.96 -9.03 12.14
CA LYS A 117 -17.55 -10.34 11.78
C LYS A 117 -16.79 -11.01 10.64
N SER A 118 -15.73 -10.37 10.16
CA SER A 118 -15.02 -10.80 8.96
C SER A 118 -14.15 -12.00 9.26
N PRO A 119 -14.07 -12.95 8.32
CA PRO A 119 -13.20 -14.11 8.48
C PRO A 119 -11.71 -13.76 8.57
N HIS A 120 -11.31 -12.52 8.33
CA HIS A 120 -9.94 -12.04 8.59
C HIS A 120 -9.55 -12.17 10.07
N LEU A 121 -10.52 -12.08 10.99
CA LEU A 121 -10.32 -12.33 12.41
C LEU A 121 -10.47 -13.81 12.80
N ASN A 122 -10.93 -14.70 11.91
CA ASN A 122 -11.15 -16.12 12.24
C ASN A 122 -9.87 -16.90 12.61
N GLY A 123 -8.69 -16.28 12.55
CA GLY A 123 -7.42 -16.84 13.04
C GLY A 123 -6.90 -16.24 14.35
N PHE A 124 -7.50 -15.13 14.81
CA PHE A 124 -7.09 -14.45 16.04
C PHE A 124 -7.86 -15.03 17.23
N GLN A 125 -7.12 -15.34 18.29
CA GLN A 125 -7.64 -15.82 19.56
C GLN A 125 -7.54 -14.70 20.59
N GLU A 126 -8.58 -14.52 21.38
CA GLU A 126 -8.58 -13.58 22.50
C GLU A 126 -7.99 -14.25 23.75
N MET A 127 -7.08 -13.56 24.42
CA MET A 127 -6.44 -14.01 25.66
C MET A 127 -6.30 -12.81 26.61
N SER A 128 -6.31 -13.10 27.91
CA SER A 128 -5.85 -12.14 28.93
C SER A 128 -4.46 -12.54 29.40
N ILE A 129 -3.51 -11.60 29.38
CA ILE A 129 -2.15 -11.83 29.88
C ILE A 129 -1.83 -10.88 31.03
N SER A 130 -1.04 -11.35 31.98
CA SER A 130 -0.48 -10.53 33.04
C SER A 130 1.01 -10.33 32.76
N ILE A 131 1.45 -9.08 32.72
CA ILE A 131 2.87 -8.74 32.53
C ILE A 131 3.44 -8.10 33.79
N GLU A 132 4.69 -8.38 34.09
CA GLU A 132 5.43 -7.67 35.14
C GLU A 132 6.00 -6.38 34.56
N VAL A 133 5.49 -5.25 35.04
CA VAL A 133 5.98 -3.93 34.67
C VAL A 133 7.06 -3.52 35.66
N PRO A 134 8.31 -3.36 35.23
CA PRO A 134 9.40 -2.99 36.13
C PRO A 134 9.20 -1.58 36.68
N SER A 135 9.51 -1.39 37.96
CA SER A 135 9.61 -0.06 38.54
C SER A 135 10.93 0.61 38.14
N ARG A 136 10.93 1.93 38.07
CA ARG A 136 12.15 2.72 37.82
C ARG A 136 13.16 2.62 38.97
N ASP A 137 12.69 2.30 40.18
CA ASP A 137 13.52 2.12 41.36
C ASP A 137 13.89 0.64 41.56
N LYS A 138 15.18 0.37 41.81
CA LYS A 138 15.73 -0.96 42.07
C LYS A 138 15.18 -1.59 43.37
N ASN A 139 14.72 -0.78 44.32
CA ASN A 139 14.18 -1.27 45.59
C ASN A 139 12.67 -1.51 45.54
N THR A 140 12.01 -1.13 44.45
CA THR A 140 10.56 -1.32 44.30
C THR A 140 10.30 -2.56 43.45
N PRO A 141 9.54 -3.56 43.94
CA PRO A 141 9.24 -4.76 43.16
C PRO A 141 8.41 -4.42 41.91
N PRO A 142 8.49 -5.23 40.84
CA PRO A 142 7.65 -5.09 39.65
C PRO A 142 6.16 -5.15 39.99
N CYS A 143 5.35 -4.40 39.27
CA CYS A 143 3.89 -4.41 39.40
C CYS A 143 3.28 -5.29 38.31
N VAL A 144 2.33 -6.15 38.67
CA VAL A 144 1.60 -6.97 37.70
C VAL A 144 0.53 -6.11 37.03
N PHE A 145 0.50 -6.10 35.71
CA PHE A 145 -0.51 -5.40 34.90
C PHE A 145 -1.26 -6.39 34.02
N ASP A 146 -2.58 -6.42 34.17
CA ASP A 146 -3.46 -7.29 33.40
C ASP A 146 -3.90 -6.62 32.10
N ILE A 147 -3.71 -7.32 30.99
CA ILE A 147 -4.12 -6.89 29.65
C ILE A 147 -5.25 -7.82 29.20
N PRO A 148 -6.52 -7.45 29.41
CA PRO A 148 -7.65 -8.17 28.86
C PRO A 148 -7.79 -7.88 27.35
N GLY A 149 -8.45 -8.79 26.63
CA GLY A 149 -8.83 -8.58 25.23
C GLY A 149 -7.68 -8.61 24.22
N LEU A 150 -6.53 -9.19 24.58
CA LEU A 150 -5.41 -9.33 23.65
C LEU A 150 -5.78 -10.34 22.56
N HIS A 151 -5.92 -9.86 21.34
CA HIS A 151 -6.11 -10.71 20.17
C HIS A 151 -4.74 -11.10 19.60
N TYR A 152 -4.45 -12.40 19.53
CA TYR A 152 -3.21 -12.91 18.97
C TYR A 152 -3.48 -14.02 17.95
N CYS A 153 -2.66 -14.08 16.90
CA CYS A 153 -2.62 -15.22 16.01
C CYS A 153 -1.58 -16.21 16.52
N ASN A 154 -1.96 -17.46 16.76
CA ASN A 154 -0.96 -18.49 17.10
C ASN A 154 -0.05 -18.70 15.88
N LEU A 155 1.24 -18.38 16.01
CA LEU A 155 2.20 -18.44 14.91
C LEU A 155 2.25 -19.83 14.25
N THR A 156 2.21 -20.92 15.04
CA THR A 156 2.22 -22.28 14.49
C THR A 156 0.94 -22.59 13.72
N SER A 157 -0.20 -22.07 14.18
CA SER A 157 -1.48 -22.17 13.46
C SER A 157 -1.41 -21.41 12.14
N VAL A 158 -0.91 -20.18 12.14
CA VAL A 158 -0.73 -19.37 10.92
C VAL A 158 0.17 -20.09 9.94
N ILE A 159 1.36 -20.56 10.37
CA ILE A 159 2.28 -21.30 9.50
C ILE A 159 1.57 -22.52 8.90
N ARG A 160 0.89 -23.35 9.71
CA ARG A 160 0.18 -24.54 9.20
C ARG A 160 -0.90 -24.17 8.18
N THR A 161 -1.72 -23.17 8.47
CA THR A 161 -2.79 -22.73 7.57
C THR A 161 -2.21 -22.20 6.27
N THR A 162 -1.20 -21.34 6.35
CA THR A 162 -0.55 -20.75 5.17
C THR A 162 0.10 -21.83 4.31
N PHE A 163 0.80 -22.80 4.90
CA PHE A 163 1.42 -23.91 4.17
C PHE A 163 0.43 -24.97 3.65
N SER A 164 -0.79 -25.00 4.18
CA SER A 164 -1.88 -25.84 3.66
C SER A 164 -2.62 -25.20 2.50
N SER A 165 -2.40 -23.91 2.25
CA SER A 165 -3.00 -23.15 1.15
C SER A 165 -2.21 -23.32 -0.15
N THR A 166 -2.88 -23.13 -1.29
CA THR A 166 -2.25 -23.15 -2.63
C THR A 166 -1.20 -22.05 -2.81
N ILE A 167 -1.27 -20.97 -2.02
CA ILE A 167 -0.25 -19.90 -2.06
C ILE A 167 1.14 -20.41 -1.66
N ALA A 168 1.21 -21.47 -0.83
CA ALA A 168 2.47 -22.07 -0.40
C ALA A 168 3.33 -22.60 -1.56
N LEU A 169 2.70 -22.94 -2.69
CA LEU A 169 3.40 -23.35 -3.91
C LEU A 169 4.29 -22.25 -4.49
N HIS A 170 4.00 -20.98 -4.15
CA HIS A 170 4.75 -19.81 -4.59
C HIS A 170 5.75 -19.33 -3.54
N PHE A 171 6.00 -20.11 -2.49
CA PHE A 171 7.00 -19.75 -1.49
C PHE A 171 8.40 -20.14 -1.95
N HIS A 172 9.30 -19.16 -1.92
CA HIS A 172 10.70 -19.37 -2.18
C HIS A 172 11.41 -19.92 -0.93
N LEU A 173 11.45 -21.24 -0.80
CA LEU A 173 12.04 -21.94 0.37
C LEU A 173 13.40 -22.60 0.05
N THR A 174 13.87 -22.44 -1.19
CA THR A 174 15.17 -22.97 -1.60
C THR A 174 16.27 -22.06 -1.03
N PRO A 175 17.24 -22.57 -0.25
CA PRO A 175 18.30 -21.75 0.29
C PRO A 175 19.23 -21.22 -0.82
N PHE A 176 19.69 -19.99 -0.68
CA PHE A 176 20.60 -19.34 -1.60
C PHE A 176 21.59 -18.41 -0.90
N LYS A 177 22.65 -18.05 -1.62
CA LYS A 177 23.52 -16.93 -1.25
C LYS A 177 23.11 -15.72 -2.08
N LEU A 178 22.86 -14.58 -1.42
CA LEU A 178 22.57 -13.31 -2.07
C LEU A 178 23.86 -12.51 -2.24
N PHE A 179 24.09 -11.99 -3.45
CA PHE A 179 25.23 -11.16 -3.79
C PHE A 179 24.76 -9.83 -4.37
N HIS A 180 25.59 -8.80 -4.26
CA HIS A 180 25.30 -7.46 -4.74
C HIS A 180 26.46 -6.94 -5.58
N ASN A 181 26.16 -6.48 -6.79
CA ASN A 181 27.10 -5.76 -7.63
C ASN A 181 26.91 -4.26 -7.36
N LEU A 182 27.82 -3.66 -6.60
CA LEU A 182 27.83 -2.21 -6.40
C LEU A 182 27.93 -1.50 -7.76
N PRO A 183 27.14 -0.44 -8.01
CA PRO A 183 27.31 0.38 -9.20
C PRO A 183 28.74 0.92 -9.22
N ARG A 184 29.45 0.70 -10.32
CA ARG A 184 30.80 1.28 -10.49
C ARG A 184 30.65 2.80 -10.45
N ALA A 185 31.32 3.44 -9.50
CA ALA A 185 31.51 4.88 -9.54
C ALA A 185 32.19 5.20 -10.88
N THR A 186 31.53 6.00 -11.70
CA THR A 186 32.09 6.54 -12.93
C THR A 186 33.00 7.68 -12.51
N GLU A 187 34.32 7.50 -12.65
CA GLU A 187 35.29 8.61 -12.63
C GLU A 187 35.14 9.48 -13.88
#